data_AF-A0AAU3NM93-F1
#
_entry.id   AF-A0AAU3NM93-F1
#
_cell.length_a   1.000
_cell.length_b   1.000
_cell.length_c   1.000
_cell.angle_alpha   90.00
_cell.angle_beta   90.00
_cell.angle_gamma   90.00
#
_symmetry.space_group_name_H-M   'P 1'
#
loop_
_entity.id
_entity.type
_entity.pdbx_description
1 polymer ?
#
loop_
_entity_poly.entity_id
_entity_poly.type
_entity_poly.pdbx_seq_one_letter_code
_entity_poly.pdbx_strand_id
1 'polypeptide(L)'
;MISDKLRNQTNGFTKEIQALLNGTISDHVQIKAVALQLGDDRLFMLGHLLDKRTLIAQRFPLKPRAPKAELWMDVSFQLRLDAEREHLMVHKSFVGVFGSKDAKHGLFHYDYERDKVDGYPDAHLQVDASSELFGTLNDPKCDPGRSLASLHFPVGGKRFRPCLEDVIEFLAVERIAQARDGYEKILETGRERFRKNQLMAAMRRDPATVDAFIERYRATETA
;
A
#
# COMPACT_ATOMS: atom_id res chain seq x y z
N MET A 1 13.42 3.74 -25.09
CA MET A 1 12.60 2.58 -25.52
C MET A 1 12.19 1.57 -24.44
N ILE A 2 12.98 1.20 -23.42
CA ILE A 2 12.44 0.50 -22.20
C ILE A 2 12.43 1.43 -20.99
N SER A 3 13.46 2.26 -20.87
CA SER A 3 13.57 3.38 -19.93
C SER A 3 12.33 4.28 -19.89
N ASP A 4 11.79 4.62 -21.06
CA ASP A 4 10.70 5.59 -21.17
C ASP A 4 9.37 4.98 -20.77
N LYS A 5 9.16 3.68 -21.07
CA LYS A 5 7.97 2.93 -20.67
C LYS A 5 7.90 2.81 -19.14
N LEU A 6 8.97 2.35 -18.50
CA LEU A 6 9.04 2.25 -17.03
C LEU A 6 8.85 3.63 -16.40
N ARG A 7 9.55 4.67 -16.89
CA ARG A 7 9.40 6.04 -16.39
C ARG A 7 7.98 6.55 -16.50
N ASN A 8 7.31 6.33 -17.64
CA ASN A 8 5.94 6.78 -17.86
C ASN A 8 4.95 6.08 -16.93
N GLN A 9 5.06 4.76 -16.78
CA GLN A 9 4.19 4.01 -15.86
C GLN A 9 4.45 4.41 -14.40
N THR A 10 5.73 4.57 -14.00
CA THR A 10 6.09 5.08 -12.68
C THR A 10 5.51 6.47 -12.43
N ASN A 11 5.57 7.38 -13.40
CA ASN A 11 4.99 8.72 -13.27
C ASN A 11 3.46 8.67 -13.10
N GLY A 12 2.79 7.75 -13.82
CA GLY A 12 1.36 7.49 -13.65
C GLY A 12 1.04 7.03 -12.22
N PHE A 13 1.74 5.99 -11.76
CA PHE A 13 1.58 5.44 -10.41
C PHE A 13 1.92 6.46 -9.31
N THR A 14 2.93 7.31 -9.52
CA THR A 14 3.29 8.43 -8.61
C THR A 14 2.11 9.37 -8.41
N LYS A 15 1.47 9.80 -9.51
CA LYS A 15 0.31 10.70 -9.46
C LYS A 15 -0.88 10.02 -8.79
N GLU A 16 -1.09 8.74 -9.05
CA GLU A 16 -2.14 7.93 -8.44
C GLU A 16 -1.99 7.86 -6.92
N ILE A 17 -0.82 7.46 -6.41
CA ILE A 17 -0.57 7.38 -4.96
C ILE A 17 -0.70 8.76 -4.30
N GLN A 18 -0.19 9.81 -4.95
CA GLN A 18 -0.31 11.16 -4.42
C GLN A 18 -1.78 11.62 -4.34
N ALA A 19 -2.56 11.38 -5.40
CA ALA A 19 -3.97 11.74 -5.44
C ALA A 19 -4.79 10.93 -4.42
N LEU A 20 -4.48 9.64 -4.26
CA LEU A 20 -5.10 8.78 -3.26
C LEU A 20 -4.86 9.33 -1.85
N LEU A 21 -3.61 9.54 -1.45
CA LEU A 21 -3.28 10.01 -0.09
C LEU A 21 -3.90 11.37 0.22
N ASN A 22 -3.76 12.32 -0.71
CA ASN A 22 -4.29 13.68 -0.53
C ASN A 22 -5.82 13.75 -0.63
N GLY A 23 -6.45 12.81 -1.33
CA GLY A 23 -7.90 12.71 -1.45
C GLY A 23 -8.57 12.02 -0.26
N THR A 24 -7.81 11.36 0.63
CA THR A 24 -8.39 10.43 1.60
C THR A 24 -7.96 10.66 3.04
N ILE A 25 -6.66 10.66 3.37
CA ILE A 25 -6.19 10.54 4.76
C ILE A 25 -5.20 11.61 5.19
N SER A 26 -4.67 12.38 4.24
CA SER A 26 -3.68 13.42 4.51
C SER A 26 -3.88 14.62 3.57
N ASP A 27 -3.09 15.66 3.81
CA ASP A 27 -3.03 16.90 3.04
C ASP A 27 -1.58 17.12 2.58
N HIS A 28 -1.42 17.64 1.36
CA HIS A 28 -0.13 18.12 0.84
C HIS A 28 1.02 17.10 0.79
N VAL A 29 0.70 15.80 0.79
CA VAL A 29 1.68 14.74 0.51
C VAL A 29 2.22 14.94 -0.90
N GLN A 30 3.55 15.02 -1.01
CA GLN A 30 4.27 15.09 -2.27
C GLN A 30 5.00 13.78 -2.53
N ILE A 31 4.52 12.98 -3.47
CA ILE A 31 5.16 11.70 -3.84
C ILE A 31 6.15 11.95 -4.97
N LYS A 32 7.39 11.48 -4.78
CA LYS A 32 8.47 11.61 -5.76
C LYS A 32 9.01 10.24 -6.12
N ALA A 33 9.36 10.08 -7.40
CA ALA A 33 10.04 8.90 -7.90
C ALA A 33 11.50 9.22 -8.26
N VAL A 34 12.42 8.37 -7.81
CA VAL A 34 13.86 8.46 -8.10
C VAL A 34 14.31 7.18 -8.79
N ALA A 35 14.92 7.32 -9.96
CA ALA A 35 15.46 6.20 -10.71
C ALA A 35 16.76 5.71 -10.06
N LEU A 36 16.89 4.39 -9.97
CA LEU A 36 18.09 3.69 -9.53
C LEU A 36 18.56 2.74 -10.61
N GLN A 37 19.88 2.59 -10.70
CA GLN A 37 20.52 1.57 -11.52
C GLN A 37 21.04 0.48 -10.58
N LEU A 38 20.57 -0.75 -10.74
CA LEU A 38 21.01 -1.90 -9.95
C LEU A 38 21.46 -3.00 -10.94
N GLY A 39 22.76 -3.04 -11.22
CA GLY A 39 23.28 -3.82 -12.34
C GLY A 39 22.67 -3.36 -13.66
N ASP A 40 22.18 -4.31 -14.46
CA ASP A 40 21.51 -4.04 -15.73
C ASP A 40 20.03 -3.64 -15.58
N ASP A 41 19.45 -3.84 -14.40
CA ASP A 41 18.07 -3.52 -14.11
C ASP A 41 17.90 -2.05 -13.70
N ARG A 42 16.80 -1.45 -14.18
CA ARG A 42 16.37 -0.12 -13.76
C ARG A 42 15.20 -0.22 -12.80
N LEU A 43 15.38 0.39 -11.64
CA LEU A 43 14.37 0.47 -10.57
C LEU A 43 13.94 1.92 -10.38
N PHE A 44 12.76 2.13 -9.83
CA PHE A 44 12.33 3.41 -9.29
C PHE A 44 11.95 3.23 -7.83
N MET A 45 12.53 4.05 -6.96
CA MET A 45 12.02 4.24 -5.60
C MET A 45 10.99 5.36 -5.60
N LEU A 46 9.90 5.14 -4.90
CA LEU A 46 8.77 6.05 -4.76
C LEU A 46 8.54 6.32 -3.29
N GLY A 47 8.33 7.57 -2.91
CA GLY A 47 7.95 7.91 -1.53
C GLY A 47 7.69 9.39 -1.32
N HIS A 48 7.16 9.75 -0.16
CA HIS A 48 6.91 11.15 0.19
C HIS A 48 8.23 11.91 0.38
N LEU A 49 8.37 13.05 -0.30
CA LEU A 49 9.58 13.91 -0.26
C LEU A 49 10.89 13.12 -0.33
N LEU A 50 10.91 12.06 -1.16
CA LEU A 50 12.03 11.16 -1.31
C LEU A 50 13.33 11.92 -1.62
N ASP A 51 14.33 11.71 -0.76
CA ASP A 51 15.66 12.30 -0.94
C ASP A 51 16.44 11.53 -2.01
N LYS A 52 17.02 12.24 -2.98
CA LYS A 52 17.72 11.60 -4.11
C LYS A 52 19.08 11.01 -3.75
N ARG A 53 19.68 11.43 -2.64
CA ARG A 53 21.01 11.03 -2.17
C ARG A 53 20.91 9.87 -1.20
N THR A 54 20.02 9.96 -0.21
CA THR A 54 19.84 8.92 0.81
C THR A 54 18.83 7.87 0.38
N LEU A 55 17.94 8.21 -0.56
CA LEU A 55 16.85 7.36 -1.03
C LEU A 55 15.86 7.00 0.09
N ILE A 56 15.79 7.84 1.13
CA ILE A 56 14.87 7.68 2.25
C ILE A 56 13.63 8.54 1.99
N ALA A 57 12.45 7.93 2.09
CA ALA A 57 11.17 8.63 2.09
C ALA A 57 10.95 9.30 3.45
N GLN A 58 10.39 10.50 3.45
CA GLN A 58 9.98 11.17 4.69
C GLN A 58 8.58 10.70 5.08
N ARG A 59 8.35 10.58 6.39
CA ARG A 59 7.00 10.38 6.91
C ARG A 59 6.18 11.66 6.77
N PHE A 60 4.87 11.50 6.60
CA PHE A 60 3.91 12.60 6.61
C PHE A 60 2.92 12.45 7.77
N PRO A 61 2.41 13.56 8.34
CA PRO A 61 1.50 13.49 9.46
C PRO A 61 0.13 12.99 9.01
N LEU A 62 -0.50 12.22 9.90
CA LEU A 62 -1.92 11.91 9.86
C LEU A 62 -2.63 12.80 10.89
N LYS A 63 -3.96 12.89 10.80
CA LYS A 63 -4.78 13.57 11.80
C LYS A 63 -5.45 12.53 12.71
N PRO A 64 -4.95 12.28 13.93
CA PRO A 64 -5.57 11.30 14.82
C PRO A 64 -6.97 11.73 15.24
N ARG A 65 -7.81 10.76 15.59
CA ARG A 65 -9.08 11.05 16.27
C ARG A 65 -8.89 11.23 17.77
N ALA A 66 -7.95 10.51 18.37
CA ALA A 66 -7.60 10.67 19.77
C ALA A 66 -7.00 12.06 20.03
N PRO A 67 -7.55 12.84 20.97
CA PRO A 67 -7.01 14.15 21.31
C PRO A 67 -5.55 14.05 21.76
N LYS A 68 -4.70 14.99 21.32
CA LYS A 68 -3.27 15.10 21.69
C LYS A 68 -2.37 13.93 21.26
N ALA A 69 -2.89 12.93 20.55
CA ALA A 69 -2.05 11.92 19.93
C ALA A 69 -1.31 12.49 18.72
N GLU A 70 -0.11 11.98 18.46
CA GLU A 70 0.65 12.21 17.25
C GLU A 70 0.64 10.91 16.41
N LEU A 71 0.51 11.04 15.09
CA LEU A 71 0.51 9.90 14.19
C LEU A 71 1.10 10.29 12.86
N TRP A 72 1.96 9.43 12.33
CA TRP A 72 2.69 9.62 11.08
C TRP A 72 2.56 8.37 10.23
N MET A 73 2.64 8.56 8.92
CA MET A 73 2.61 7.46 7.96
C MET A 73 3.82 7.53 7.05
N ASP A 74 4.34 6.36 6.71
CA ASP A 74 5.32 6.17 5.64
C ASP A 74 4.70 5.28 4.57
N VAL A 75 4.89 5.69 3.32
CA VAL A 75 4.48 4.95 2.14
C VAL A 75 5.63 4.98 1.16
N SER A 76 6.19 3.81 0.86
CA SER A 76 7.23 3.70 -0.15
C SER A 76 7.09 2.45 -1.02
N PHE A 77 7.60 2.55 -2.25
CA PHE A 77 7.59 1.46 -3.21
C PHE A 77 8.92 1.38 -3.96
N GLN A 78 9.32 0.16 -4.29
CA GLN A 78 10.31 -0.12 -5.32
C GLN A 78 9.61 -0.72 -6.53
N LEU A 79 9.80 -0.09 -7.69
CA LEU A 79 9.10 -0.40 -8.92
C LEU A 79 10.09 -0.79 -10.02
N ARG A 80 9.76 -1.82 -10.78
CA ARG A 80 10.47 -2.24 -12.00
C ARG A 80 9.44 -2.67 -13.04
N LEU A 81 9.89 -3.02 -14.23
CA LEU A 81 9.05 -3.81 -15.12
C LEU A 81 9.06 -5.29 -14.66
N ASP A 82 8.00 -6.01 -15.00
CA ASP A 82 7.93 -7.47 -14.90
C ASP A 82 8.97 -8.17 -15.80
N ALA A 83 9.02 -9.49 -15.73
CA ALA A 83 10.04 -10.30 -16.42
C ALA A 83 9.95 -10.13 -17.94
N GLU A 84 8.73 -9.94 -18.45
CA GLU A 84 8.40 -9.69 -19.86
C GLU A 84 8.72 -8.25 -20.30
N ARG A 85 9.11 -7.38 -19.36
CA ARG A 85 9.44 -5.96 -19.57
C ARG A 85 8.26 -5.14 -20.12
N GLU A 86 7.05 -5.49 -19.72
CA GLU A 86 5.83 -4.89 -20.25
C GLU A 86 5.04 -4.08 -19.24
N HIS A 87 4.91 -4.56 -18.01
CA HIS A 87 4.04 -3.95 -17.01
C HIS A 87 4.83 -3.51 -15.79
N LEU A 88 4.43 -2.37 -15.21
CA LEU A 88 4.92 -1.92 -13.92
C LEU A 88 4.60 -2.96 -12.85
N MET A 89 5.64 -3.36 -12.13
CA MET A 89 5.58 -4.36 -11.11
C MET A 89 6.17 -3.78 -9.82
N VAL A 90 5.43 -3.93 -8.73
CA VAL A 90 5.96 -3.68 -7.39
C VAL A 90 6.94 -4.80 -7.07
N HIS A 91 8.18 -4.42 -6.80
CA HIS A 91 9.22 -5.30 -6.26
C HIS A 91 9.22 -5.26 -4.73
N LYS A 92 9.10 -4.05 -4.15
CA LYS A 92 8.90 -3.87 -2.71
C LYS A 92 7.85 -2.80 -2.42
N SER A 93 7.09 -2.94 -1.35
CA SER A 93 6.26 -1.86 -0.81
C SER A 93 6.29 -1.87 0.71
N PHE A 94 6.26 -0.68 1.29
CA PHE A 94 6.18 -0.45 2.72
C PHE A 94 5.04 0.52 3.00
N VAL A 95 4.15 0.16 3.91
CA VAL A 95 3.11 1.05 4.44
C VAL A 95 3.12 0.96 5.96
N GLY A 96 3.69 1.96 6.62
CA GLY A 96 3.88 1.94 8.07
C GLY A 96 3.22 3.12 8.77
N VAL A 97 2.79 2.90 10.01
CA VAL A 97 2.18 3.91 10.87
C VAL A 97 2.98 4.05 12.15
N PHE A 98 3.26 5.28 12.56
CA PHE A 98 4.25 5.64 13.58
C PHE A 98 3.69 6.67 14.56
N GLY A 99 4.16 6.63 15.80
CA GLY A 99 3.75 7.61 16.83
C GLY A 99 4.43 8.97 16.74
N SER A 100 5.52 9.09 15.98
CA SER A 100 6.19 10.37 15.75
C SER A 100 6.97 10.34 14.44
N LYS A 101 7.41 11.52 13.98
CA LYS A 101 8.19 11.66 12.75
C LYS A 101 9.45 10.81 12.76
N ASP A 102 10.15 10.74 13.89
CA ASP A 102 11.47 10.11 14.03
C ASP A 102 11.43 8.80 14.82
N ALA A 103 10.24 8.24 15.05
CA ALA A 103 10.08 6.96 15.76
C ALA A 103 10.91 5.84 15.10
N LYS A 104 11.66 5.10 15.92
CA LYS A 104 12.50 3.98 15.43
C LYS A 104 11.67 2.77 14.98
N HIS A 105 10.55 2.53 15.66
CA HIS A 105 9.64 1.44 15.38
C HIS A 105 8.24 1.99 15.09
N GLY A 106 7.56 1.36 14.13
CA GLY A 106 6.17 1.68 13.82
C GLY A 106 5.23 0.97 14.79
N LEU A 107 4.04 1.54 14.98
CA LEU A 107 2.92 0.86 15.64
C LEU A 107 2.59 -0.45 14.92
N PHE A 108 2.52 -0.37 13.60
CA PHE A 108 2.39 -1.49 12.71
C PHE A 108 2.84 -1.08 11.31
N HIS A 109 3.16 -2.07 10.49
CA HIS A 109 3.46 -1.86 9.10
C HIS A 109 3.12 -3.09 8.25
N TYR A 110 2.73 -2.82 7.02
CA TYR A 110 2.52 -3.79 5.97
C TYR A 110 3.70 -3.75 5.01
N ASP A 111 4.32 -4.90 4.82
CA ASP A 111 5.42 -5.08 3.91
C ASP A 111 5.02 -6.00 2.77
N TYR A 112 5.60 -5.71 1.62
CA TYR A 112 5.74 -6.66 0.56
C TYR A 112 7.16 -6.60 0.02
N GLU A 113 7.82 -7.73 -0.09
CA GLU A 113 9.10 -7.89 -0.74
C GLU A 113 9.02 -9.13 -1.63
N ARG A 114 9.22 -8.94 -2.93
CA ARG A 114 9.24 -10.02 -3.89
C ARG A 114 10.53 -10.81 -3.75
N ASP A 115 10.40 -12.14 -3.77
CA ASP A 115 11.51 -13.10 -3.71
C ASP A 115 12.32 -12.95 -2.41
N LYS A 116 11.61 -12.81 -1.29
CA LYS A 116 12.23 -12.58 0.02
C LYS A 116 13.04 -13.81 0.43
N VAL A 117 14.33 -13.63 0.74
CA VAL A 117 15.30 -14.73 0.93
C VAL A 117 15.52 -15.13 2.38
N ASP A 118 14.98 -14.38 3.34
CA ASP A 118 15.24 -14.54 4.78
C ASP A 118 14.28 -15.51 5.49
N GLY A 119 13.37 -16.13 4.73
CA GLY A 119 12.40 -17.12 5.23
C GLY A 119 11.09 -16.53 5.76
N TYR A 120 10.94 -15.20 5.79
CA TYR A 120 9.65 -14.57 6.11
C TYR A 120 8.72 -14.55 4.88
N PRO A 121 7.39 -14.48 5.09
CA PRO A 121 6.45 -14.33 3.99
C PRO A 121 6.72 -13.07 3.16
N ASP A 122 6.62 -13.20 1.83
CA ASP A 122 6.75 -12.09 0.89
C ASP A 122 5.86 -10.90 1.25
N ALA A 123 4.62 -11.16 1.69
CA ALA A 123 3.69 -10.15 2.20
C ALA A 123 3.40 -10.43 3.68
N HIS A 124 3.58 -9.44 4.54
CA HIS A 124 3.37 -9.61 5.97
C HIS A 124 2.93 -8.33 6.66
N LEU A 125 2.35 -8.49 7.84
CA LEU A 125 1.98 -7.44 8.78
C LEU A 125 2.82 -7.63 10.04
N GLN A 126 3.46 -6.56 10.47
CA GLN A 126 4.11 -6.50 11.78
C GLN A 126 3.38 -5.50 12.67
N VAL A 127 3.17 -5.85 13.93
CA VAL A 127 2.51 -5.01 14.93
C VAL A 127 3.39 -4.95 16.17
N ASP A 128 3.69 -3.74 16.65
CA ASP A 128 4.33 -3.53 17.93
C ASP A 128 3.30 -3.70 19.05
N ALA A 129 3.19 -4.94 19.54
CA ALA A 129 2.25 -5.30 20.60
C ALA A 129 2.48 -4.55 21.92
N SER A 130 3.69 -4.00 22.13
CA SER A 130 4.07 -3.31 23.36
C SER A 130 3.79 -1.80 23.35
N SER A 131 3.36 -1.26 22.20
CA SER A 131 3.21 0.19 22.06
C SER A 131 2.06 0.75 22.89
N GLU A 132 2.38 1.61 23.86
CA GLU A 132 1.39 2.32 24.69
C GLU A 132 0.46 3.24 23.86
N LEU A 133 0.91 3.65 22.67
CA LEU A 133 0.12 4.50 21.77
C LEU A 133 -1.13 3.78 21.27
N PHE A 134 -1.17 2.44 21.21
CA PHE A 134 -2.41 1.71 20.97
C PHE A 134 -3.47 1.98 22.03
N GLY A 135 -3.07 2.06 23.31
CA GLY A 135 -3.98 2.42 24.40
C GLY A 135 -4.48 3.87 24.29
N THR A 136 -3.61 4.79 23.89
CA THR A 136 -3.97 6.20 23.69
C THR A 136 -4.94 6.39 22.50
N LEU A 137 -4.71 5.70 21.39
CA LEU A 137 -5.55 5.76 20.19
C LEU A 137 -6.91 5.07 20.37
N ASN A 138 -7.02 4.19 21.36
CA ASN A 138 -8.23 3.43 21.67
C ASN A 138 -8.67 3.67 23.14
N ASP A 139 -8.44 4.87 23.68
CA ASP A 139 -8.80 5.16 25.08
C ASP A 139 -10.33 5.10 25.22
N PRO A 140 -10.88 4.13 25.99
CA PRO A 140 -12.32 3.98 26.14
C PRO A 140 -12.98 5.16 26.85
N LYS A 141 -12.21 6.04 27.51
CA LYS A 141 -12.74 7.30 28.05
C LYS A 141 -13.07 8.31 26.95
N CYS A 142 -12.32 8.29 25.86
CA CYS A 142 -12.53 9.15 24.71
C CYS A 142 -13.40 8.49 23.63
N ASP A 143 -13.34 7.16 23.53
CA ASP A 143 -14.08 6.36 22.54
C ASP A 143 -14.61 5.05 23.16
N PRO A 144 -15.69 5.12 23.97
CA PRO A 144 -16.22 3.98 24.69
C PRO A 144 -16.71 2.87 23.74
N GLY A 145 -16.34 1.62 24.05
CA GLY A 145 -16.70 0.44 23.26
C GLY A 145 -15.62 -0.06 22.31
N ARG A 146 -14.43 0.55 22.31
CA ARG A 146 -13.33 0.15 21.44
C ARG A 146 -12.10 -0.28 22.24
N SER A 147 -11.93 -1.59 22.41
CA SER A 147 -10.70 -2.13 22.98
C SER A 147 -9.65 -2.37 21.91
N LEU A 148 -8.37 -2.33 22.28
CA LEU A 148 -7.26 -2.73 21.41
C LEU A 148 -7.46 -4.14 20.85
N ALA A 149 -8.03 -5.06 21.64
CA ALA A 149 -8.32 -6.43 21.23
C ALA A 149 -9.37 -6.53 20.09
N SER A 150 -10.04 -5.43 19.76
CA SER A 150 -11.07 -5.36 18.72
C SER A 150 -10.60 -4.72 17.42
N LEU A 151 -9.30 -4.44 17.24
CA LEU A 151 -8.79 -3.89 15.99
C LEU A 151 -8.77 -4.96 14.88
N HIS A 152 -9.35 -4.65 13.72
CA HIS A 152 -9.40 -5.56 12.58
C HIS A 152 -8.38 -5.18 11.50
N PHE A 153 -7.16 -5.68 11.64
CA PHE A 153 -6.12 -5.46 10.64
C PHE A 153 -6.51 -6.11 9.29
N PRO A 154 -6.50 -5.37 8.16
CA PRO A 154 -6.81 -5.93 6.86
C PRO A 154 -5.73 -6.92 6.40
N VAL A 155 -6.17 -7.96 5.68
CA VAL A 155 -5.28 -8.98 5.07
C VAL A 155 -5.46 -9.08 3.55
N GLY A 156 -6.11 -8.07 2.93
CA GLY A 156 -6.28 -7.95 1.48
C GLY A 156 -7.54 -8.59 0.92
N GLY A 157 -8.50 -8.85 1.81
CA GLY A 157 -9.80 -9.41 1.47
C GLY A 157 -9.69 -10.88 1.07
N LYS A 158 -10.45 -11.27 0.05
CA LYS A 158 -10.66 -12.70 -0.28
C LYS A 158 -9.55 -13.34 -1.11
N ARG A 159 -8.66 -12.57 -1.76
CA ARG A 159 -7.77 -13.11 -2.83
C ARG A 159 -6.37 -12.54 -2.88
N PHE A 160 -6.19 -11.24 -2.70
CA PHE A 160 -4.91 -10.57 -2.88
C PHE A 160 -4.41 -10.01 -1.55
N ARG A 161 -3.14 -9.61 -1.47
CA ARG A 161 -2.60 -8.91 -0.29
C ARG A 161 -3.26 -7.53 -0.13
N PRO A 162 -3.19 -6.89 1.06
CA PRO A 162 -3.66 -5.53 1.25
C PRO A 162 -3.07 -4.55 0.24
N CYS A 163 -3.91 -3.67 -0.29
CA CYS A 163 -3.49 -2.48 -1.01
C CYS A 163 -3.42 -1.27 -0.05
N LEU A 164 -2.90 -0.14 -0.53
CA LEU A 164 -2.79 1.08 0.28
C LEU A 164 -4.19 1.57 0.70
N GLU A 165 -5.19 1.39 -0.16
CA GLU A 165 -6.59 1.72 0.10
C GLU A 165 -7.14 0.93 1.29
N ASP A 166 -6.77 -0.34 1.45
CA ASP A 166 -7.21 -1.16 2.59
C ASP A 166 -6.62 -0.64 3.91
N VAL A 167 -5.37 -0.18 3.91
CA VAL A 167 -4.73 0.42 5.10
C VAL A 167 -5.35 1.77 5.44
N ILE A 168 -5.65 2.59 4.44
CA ILE A 168 -6.33 3.88 4.64
C ILE A 168 -7.75 3.66 5.19
N GLU A 169 -8.50 2.73 4.62
CA GLU A 169 -9.83 2.37 5.12
C GLU A 169 -9.77 1.88 6.56
N PHE A 170 -8.82 1.00 6.88
CA PHE A 170 -8.58 0.54 8.24
C PHE A 170 -8.37 1.71 9.19
N LEU A 171 -7.47 2.64 8.88
CA LEU A 171 -7.21 3.81 9.73
C LEU A 171 -8.48 4.65 9.98
N ALA A 172 -9.35 4.77 8.98
CA ALA A 172 -10.57 5.55 9.04
C ALA A 172 -11.70 4.84 9.79
N VAL A 173 -12.01 3.60 9.38
CA VAL A 173 -13.12 2.76 9.89
C VAL A 173 -12.86 2.33 11.31
N GLU A 174 -11.62 1.96 11.62
CA GLU A 174 -11.27 1.68 12.99
C GLU A 174 -11.38 2.95 13.83
N ARG A 175 -11.23 4.16 13.26
CA ARG A 175 -11.21 5.47 13.96
C ARG A 175 -9.86 5.79 14.58
N ILE A 176 -8.77 5.36 13.94
CA ILE A 176 -7.40 5.72 14.32
C ILE A 176 -7.09 7.15 13.82
N ALA A 177 -7.44 7.42 12.56
CA ALA A 177 -7.23 8.70 11.90
C ALA A 177 -8.54 9.27 11.32
N GLN A 178 -8.54 10.57 11.08
CA GLN A 178 -9.61 11.27 10.38
C GLN A 178 -9.38 11.14 8.87
N ALA A 179 -10.37 10.62 8.16
CA ALA A 179 -10.42 10.65 6.70
C ALA A 179 -11.19 11.88 6.21
N ARG A 180 -11.03 12.21 4.93
CA ARG A 180 -11.75 13.28 4.25
C ARG A 180 -13.16 12.86 3.86
N ASP A 181 -14.03 13.84 3.63
CA ASP A 181 -15.37 13.57 3.11
C ASP A 181 -15.32 12.89 1.73
N GLY A 182 -16.09 11.82 1.56
CA GLY A 182 -16.18 11.06 0.31
C GLY A 182 -14.96 10.20 -0.01
N TYR A 183 -14.06 9.98 0.95
CA TYR A 183 -12.86 9.15 0.77
C TYR A 183 -13.21 7.74 0.28
N GLU A 184 -14.35 7.18 0.71
CA GLU A 184 -14.79 5.82 0.40
C GLU A 184 -14.88 5.57 -1.10
N LYS A 185 -15.37 6.56 -1.86
CA LYS A 185 -15.47 6.45 -3.33
C LYS A 185 -14.09 6.42 -3.99
N ILE A 186 -13.14 7.17 -3.46
CA ILE A 186 -11.76 7.20 -3.94
C ILE A 186 -11.09 5.85 -3.65
N LEU A 187 -11.28 5.33 -2.43
CA LEU A 187 -10.76 4.02 -2.02
C LEU A 187 -11.32 2.91 -2.91
N GLU A 188 -12.64 2.86 -3.12
CA GLU A 188 -13.22 1.79 -3.92
C GLU A 188 -12.73 1.82 -5.37
N THR A 189 -12.62 3.01 -5.97
CA THR A 189 -12.11 3.16 -7.33
C THR A 189 -10.65 2.68 -7.46
N GLY A 190 -9.80 3.02 -6.50
CA GLY A 190 -8.39 2.59 -6.47
C GLY A 190 -8.27 1.08 -6.23
N ARG A 191 -9.00 0.57 -5.24
CA ARG A 191 -9.04 -0.86 -4.87
C ARG A 191 -9.52 -1.75 -6.01
N GLU A 192 -10.56 -1.35 -6.74
CA GLU A 192 -11.02 -2.09 -7.93
C GLU A 192 -9.92 -2.17 -8.99
N ARG A 193 -9.22 -1.06 -9.24
CA ARG A 193 -8.11 -1.01 -10.20
C ARG A 193 -6.96 -1.91 -9.78
N PHE A 194 -6.59 -1.87 -8.49
CA PHE A 194 -5.60 -2.76 -7.92
C PHE A 194 -5.98 -4.23 -8.14
N ARG A 195 -7.21 -4.62 -7.78
CA ARG A 195 -7.71 -5.99 -7.93
C ARG A 195 -7.71 -6.44 -9.39
N LYS A 196 -8.16 -5.60 -10.32
CA LYS A 196 -8.12 -5.87 -11.77
C LYS A 196 -6.67 -6.07 -12.24
N ASN A 197 -5.74 -5.20 -11.81
CA ASN A 197 -4.33 -5.33 -12.17
C ASN A 197 -3.68 -6.60 -11.60
N GLN A 198 -3.98 -6.97 -10.35
CA GLN A 198 -3.48 -8.23 -9.77
C GLN A 198 -4.05 -9.45 -10.50
N LEU A 199 -5.34 -9.44 -10.85
CA LEU A 199 -5.95 -10.52 -11.64
C LEU A 199 -5.30 -10.65 -13.01
N MET A 200 -5.14 -9.54 -13.74
CA MET A 200 -4.46 -9.55 -15.05
C MET A 200 -3.02 -10.06 -14.94
N ALA A 201 -2.30 -9.69 -13.89
CA ALA A 201 -0.95 -10.18 -13.64
C ALA A 201 -0.94 -11.70 -13.35
N ALA A 202 -1.90 -12.20 -12.57
CA ALA A 202 -2.03 -13.63 -12.29
C ALA A 202 -2.36 -14.43 -13.56
N MET A 203 -3.31 -13.93 -14.36
CA MET A 203 -3.69 -14.54 -15.65
C MET A 203 -2.51 -14.63 -16.62
N ARG A 204 -1.71 -13.56 -16.76
CA ARG A 204 -0.52 -13.57 -17.62
C ARG A 204 0.52 -14.61 -17.18
N ARG A 205 0.59 -14.93 -15.89
CA ARG A 205 1.54 -15.90 -15.34
C ARG A 205 1.09 -17.35 -15.44
N ASP A 206 -0.20 -17.58 -15.71
CA ASP A 206 -0.77 -18.91 -15.87
C ASP A 206 -1.80 -18.95 -17.02
N PRO A 207 -1.33 -18.77 -18.27
CA PRO A 207 -2.22 -18.75 -19.43
C PRO A 207 -2.95 -20.09 -19.63
N ALA A 208 -2.35 -21.22 -19.25
CA ALA A 208 -2.99 -22.54 -19.38
C ALA A 208 -4.25 -22.65 -18.51
N THR A 209 -4.22 -22.19 -17.26
CA THR A 209 -5.42 -22.13 -16.41
C THR A 209 -6.47 -21.18 -16.98
N VAL A 210 -6.05 -20.08 -17.61
CA VAL A 210 -6.97 -19.14 -18.28
C VAL A 210 -7.65 -19.81 -19.47
N ASP A 211 -6.91 -20.52 -20.31
CA ASP A 211 -7.45 -21.24 -21.47
C ASP A 211 -8.46 -22.32 -21.04
N ALA A 212 -8.11 -23.11 -20.02
CA ALA A 212 -9.01 -24.11 -19.44
C ALA A 212 -10.29 -23.49 -18.85
N PHE A 213 -10.18 -22.33 -18.20
CA PHE A 213 -11.34 -21.57 -17.74
C PHE A 213 -12.22 -21.15 -18.94
N ILE A 214 -11.63 -20.54 -19.97
CA ILE A 214 -12.37 -20.07 -21.15
C ILE A 214 -13.09 -21.23 -21.85
N GLU A 215 -12.43 -22.36 -22.05
CA GLU A 215 -13.02 -23.55 -22.68
C GLU A 215 -14.25 -24.04 -21.90
N ARG A 216 -14.12 -24.17 -20.58
CA ARG A 216 -15.21 -24.61 -19.69
C ARG A 216 -16.43 -23.69 -19.73
N TYR A 217 -16.22 -22.37 -19.76
CA TYR A 217 -17.32 -21.41 -19.69
C TYR A 217 -17.86 -20.96 -21.06
N ARG A 218 -17.09 -21.10 -22.15
CA ARG A 218 -17.64 -20.97 -23.52
C ARG A 218 -18.62 -22.10 -23.83
N ALA A 219 -18.33 -23.32 -23.38
CA ALA A 219 -19.20 -24.47 -23.59
C ALA A 219 -20.57 -24.35 -22.89
N THR A 220 -20.72 -23.42 -21.93
CA THR A 220 -21.98 -23.16 -21.21
C THR A 220 -22.81 -22.02 -21.80
N GLU A 221 -22.27 -21.22 -22.73
CA GLU A 221 -23.06 -20.23 -23.48
C GLU A 221 -23.71 -20.81 -24.75
N THR A 222 -23.27 -22.00 -25.19
CA THR A 222 -23.78 -22.68 -26.40
C THR A 222 -24.75 -23.84 -26.11
N ALA A 223 -25.19 -23.99 -24.86
CA ALA A 223 -26.19 -24.99 -24.43
C ALA A 223 -27.44 -24.29 -23.87
#